data_AF-A1CTS3-F1
#
_entry.id   AF-A1CTS3-F1
#
_cell.length_a   1.000
_cell.length_b   1.000
_cell.length_c   1.000
_cell.angle_alpha   90.00
_cell.angle_beta   90.00
_cell.angle_gamma   90.00
#
_symmetry.space_group_name_H-M   'P 1'
#
loop_
_entity.id
_entity.type
_entity.pdbx_description
1 polymer ?
#
loop_
_entity_poly.entity_id
_entity_poly.type
_entity_poly.pdbx_seq_one_letter_code
_entity_poly.pdbx_strand_id
1 'polypeptide(L)'
;MDVNIASQSDINSIASCQTVRGSVTISGSVNGTINLRGLEEILGDLTADGVSIFDGLVASNLQKVTGTVKLKNNDRLNHITMSNLQTILGDLDIQDNQNLKDLTFNDLGQIEGGLTISGDFNQISLSDLDRVQGPATIHSTTGAFNCSSLDNLEGKNVFKTSYSCTTGKADSSSGSDDSGSGGLSTGAKAGIAVGVVVVVLLFIVLIWVSVRRRKRQQRRKRESTEEAELVTVTATPGKDEKSPPDSTPSPRDVDKNVSRKPLSPDSQVRVTSDPSLYSQPRAPAWPPSEAEVPMLDSGTVFEVGPGQPRPPTPIYELDGGGMSNHQQAINHS
;
A
#
# COMPACT_ATOMS: atom_id res chain seq x y z
N MET A 1 -12.99 3.05 0.84
CA MET A 1 -12.70 4.13 -0.12
C MET A 1 -11.21 4.08 -0.34
N ASP A 2 -10.81 4.04 -1.60
CA ASP A 2 -9.40 3.94 -1.97
C ASP A 2 -8.78 5.33 -1.92
N VAL A 3 -7.50 5.39 -1.54
CA VAL A 3 -6.74 6.63 -1.41
C VAL A 3 -5.67 6.63 -2.49
N ASN A 4 -5.65 7.69 -3.28
CA ASN A 4 -4.59 7.92 -4.26
C ASN A 4 -3.69 9.07 -3.79
N ILE A 5 -2.41 8.79 -3.58
CA ILE A 5 -1.41 9.77 -3.16
C ILE A 5 -0.67 10.23 -4.42
N ALA A 6 -1.03 11.43 -4.91
CA ALA A 6 -0.38 12.05 -6.08
C ALA A 6 0.32 13.36 -5.77
N SER A 7 0.15 13.88 -4.56
CA SER A 7 0.68 15.16 -4.13
C SER A 7 0.97 15.18 -2.63
N GLN A 8 1.77 16.17 -2.17
CA GLN A 8 2.04 16.36 -0.74
C GLN A 8 0.76 16.64 0.08
N SER A 9 -0.26 17.25 -0.53
CA SER A 9 -1.56 17.47 0.11
C SER A 9 -2.28 16.16 0.44
N ASP A 10 -2.16 15.14 -0.43
CA ASP A 10 -2.78 13.83 -0.20
C ASP A 10 -2.11 13.13 0.98
N ILE A 11 -0.77 13.23 1.06
CA ILE A 11 0.02 12.72 2.19
C ILE A 11 -0.44 13.35 3.51
N ASN A 12 -0.63 14.67 3.53
CA ASN A 12 -1.06 15.37 4.75
C ASN A 12 -2.49 14.97 5.16
N SER A 13 -3.36 14.68 4.18
CA SER A 13 -4.73 14.25 4.43
C SER A 13 -4.78 12.86 5.04
N ILE A 14 -3.96 11.93 4.56
CA ILE A 14 -3.87 10.57 5.12
C ILE A 14 -3.06 10.51 6.42
N ALA A 15 -2.14 11.45 6.66
CA ALA A 15 -1.36 11.50 7.91
C ALA A 15 -2.22 11.76 9.16
N SER A 16 -3.45 12.28 8.99
CA SER A 16 -4.42 12.39 10.09
C SER A 16 -5.30 11.15 10.29
N CYS A 17 -5.22 10.16 9.41
CA CYS A 17 -6.05 8.97 9.41
C CYS A 17 -5.33 7.80 10.09
N GLN A 18 -5.97 7.17 11.09
CA GLN A 18 -5.45 5.95 11.72
C GLN A 18 -5.69 4.70 10.88
N THR A 19 -6.87 4.61 10.24
CA THR A 19 -7.26 3.42 9.46
C THR A 19 -7.77 3.83 8.08
N VAL A 20 -7.20 3.24 7.04
CA VAL A 20 -7.70 3.37 5.66
C VAL A 20 -8.51 2.14 5.31
N ARG A 21 -9.78 2.33 4.94
CA ARG A 21 -10.72 1.22 4.66
C ARG A 21 -10.65 0.70 3.22
N GLY A 22 -9.65 1.08 2.44
CA GLY A 22 -9.48 0.73 1.04
C GLY A 22 -8.00 0.64 0.68
N SER A 23 -7.71 0.55 -0.61
CA SER A 23 -6.32 0.47 -1.07
C SER A 23 -5.68 1.85 -1.10
N VAL A 24 -4.41 1.93 -0.70
CA VAL A 24 -3.55 3.11 -0.81
C VAL A 24 -2.67 2.92 -2.02
N THR A 25 -2.87 3.74 -3.04
CA THR A 25 -2.03 3.77 -4.24
C THR A 25 -1.20 5.04 -4.22
N ILE A 26 0.11 4.90 -4.30
CA ILE A 26 1.04 6.01 -4.53
C ILE A 26 1.21 6.09 -6.05
N SER A 27 0.64 7.11 -6.67
CA SER A 27 0.75 7.32 -8.11
C SER A 27 1.12 8.78 -8.42
N GLY A 28 2.04 9.00 -9.36
CA GLY A 28 2.37 10.35 -9.83
C GLY A 28 3.46 11.08 -9.03
N SER A 29 3.66 12.34 -9.37
CA SER A 29 4.87 13.16 -9.17
C SER A 29 5.24 13.52 -7.73
N VAL A 30 4.90 12.68 -6.75
CA VAL A 30 5.35 12.81 -5.37
C VAL A 30 6.85 12.59 -5.33
N ASN A 31 7.58 13.65 -5.00
CA ASN A 31 9.03 13.60 -4.84
C ASN A 31 9.42 13.39 -3.37
N GLY A 32 10.60 12.84 -3.15
CA GLY A 32 11.14 12.70 -1.81
C GLY A 32 10.57 11.51 -1.04
N THR A 33 10.69 11.58 0.29
CA THR A 33 10.24 10.55 1.21
C THR A 33 8.78 10.78 1.60
N ILE A 34 7.92 9.81 1.30
CA ILE A 34 6.53 9.79 1.74
C ILE A 34 6.48 9.28 3.17
N ASN A 35 5.95 10.10 4.08
CA ASN A 35 5.81 9.74 5.48
C ASN A 35 4.32 9.62 5.85
N LEU A 36 3.85 8.39 6.02
CA LEU A 36 2.50 8.05 6.45
C LEU A 36 2.43 8.04 7.98
N ARG A 37 2.67 9.21 8.58
CA ARG A 37 2.59 9.38 10.04
C ARG A 37 1.18 9.06 10.52
N GLY A 38 1.05 8.39 11.66
CA GLY A 38 -0.25 8.14 12.29
C GLY A 38 -1.11 7.04 11.66
N LEU A 39 -0.76 6.56 10.47
CA LEU A 39 -1.46 5.44 9.83
C LEU A 39 -1.08 4.12 10.52
N GLU A 40 -2.07 3.40 11.04
CA GLU A 40 -1.91 2.16 11.80
C GLU A 40 -2.43 0.93 11.04
N GLU A 41 -3.52 1.06 10.27
CA GLU A 41 -4.09 -0.08 9.53
C GLU A 41 -4.56 0.30 8.12
N ILE A 42 -4.25 -0.55 7.15
CA ILE A 42 -4.77 -0.49 5.77
C ILE A 42 -5.62 -1.73 5.52
N LEU A 43 -6.92 -1.56 5.30
CA LEU A 43 -7.87 -2.62 4.98
C LEU A 43 -7.94 -2.92 3.48
N GLY A 44 -6.81 -2.83 2.80
CA GLY A 44 -6.66 -3.00 1.35
C GLY A 44 -5.19 -3.14 0.99
N ASP A 45 -4.86 -2.86 -0.27
CA ASP A 45 -3.50 -2.97 -0.79
C ASP A 45 -2.72 -1.66 -0.56
N LEU A 46 -1.40 -1.77 -0.43
CA LEU A 46 -0.49 -0.62 -0.49
C LEU A 46 0.36 -0.76 -1.74
N THR A 47 0.13 0.07 -2.76
CA THR A 47 0.77 -0.07 -4.07
C THR A 47 1.55 1.18 -4.47
N ALA A 48 2.80 1.03 -4.88
CA ALA A 48 3.57 2.02 -5.63
C ALA A 48 4.26 1.33 -6.80
N ASP A 49 3.85 1.65 -8.03
CA ASP A 49 4.37 1.04 -9.25
C ASP A 49 4.77 2.12 -10.24
N GLY A 50 6.05 2.15 -10.62
CA GLY A 50 6.56 3.08 -11.64
C GLY A 50 6.69 4.53 -11.18
N VAL A 51 6.89 4.80 -9.88
CA VAL A 51 7.02 6.16 -9.35
C VAL A 51 8.49 6.61 -9.36
N SER A 52 8.93 7.19 -10.48
CA SER A 52 10.37 7.44 -10.72
C SER A 52 11.02 8.49 -9.83
N ILE A 53 10.28 9.32 -9.10
CA ILE A 53 10.82 10.40 -8.23
C ILE A 53 10.59 10.18 -6.73
N PHE A 54 10.14 8.99 -6.37
CA PHE A 54 9.89 8.55 -5.01
C PHE A 54 11.18 8.07 -4.36
N ASP A 55 11.66 8.77 -3.31
CA ASP A 55 12.95 8.46 -2.69
C ASP A 55 12.82 7.48 -1.51
N GLY A 56 11.68 7.47 -0.81
CA GLY A 56 11.54 6.65 0.40
C GLY A 56 10.11 6.51 0.89
N LEU A 57 9.79 5.37 1.52
CA LEU A 57 8.51 5.14 2.19
C LEU A 57 8.71 4.94 3.69
N VAL A 58 8.12 5.81 4.50
CA VAL A 58 8.18 5.71 5.95
C VAL A 58 6.76 5.62 6.50
N ALA A 59 6.43 4.47 7.09
CA ALA A 59 5.15 4.22 7.75
C ALA A 59 5.41 3.51 9.09
N SER A 60 6.13 4.19 9.99
CA SER A 60 6.60 3.60 11.24
C SER A 60 5.47 3.18 12.18
N ASN A 61 4.28 3.76 12.08
CA ASN A 61 3.13 3.40 12.93
C ASN A 61 2.24 2.32 12.30
N LEU A 62 2.47 1.96 11.03
CA LEU A 62 1.63 1.00 10.34
C LEU A 62 1.84 -0.37 10.95
N GLN A 63 0.78 -0.96 11.51
CA GLN A 63 0.79 -2.25 12.20
C GLN A 63 0.24 -3.36 11.33
N LYS A 64 -0.71 -3.07 10.44
CA LYS A 64 -1.40 -4.12 9.69
C LYS A 64 -1.82 -3.68 8.29
N VAL A 65 -1.59 -4.57 7.32
CA VAL A 65 -2.09 -4.46 5.95
C VAL A 65 -2.89 -5.72 5.63
N THR A 66 -4.17 -5.57 5.29
CA THR A 66 -5.00 -6.74 4.96
C THR A 66 -4.88 -7.19 3.51
N GLY A 67 -4.38 -6.32 2.63
CA GLY A 67 -4.11 -6.65 1.23
C GLY A 67 -2.63 -6.91 0.97
N THR A 68 -2.25 -6.71 -0.28
CA THR A 68 -0.88 -6.87 -0.78
C THR A 68 -0.12 -5.55 -0.67
N VAL A 69 1.13 -5.62 -0.22
CA VAL A 69 2.08 -4.50 -0.28
C VAL A 69 2.92 -4.68 -1.52
N LYS A 70 2.72 -3.84 -2.54
CA LYS A 70 3.41 -3.90 -3.83
C LYS A 70 4.23 -2.64 -4.08
N LEU A 71 5.55 -2.78 -4.16
CA LEU A 71 6.47 -1.67 -4.45
C LEU A 71 7.36 -2.09 -5.63
N LYS A 72 6.99 -1.69 -6.84
CA LYS A 72 7.68 -2.09 -8.07
C LYS A 72 8.15 -0.93 -8.93
N ASN A 73 9.24 -1.13 -9.66
CA ASN A 73 9.71 -0.20 -10.69
C ASN A 73 9.90 1.25 -10.18
N ASN A 74 10.25 1.43 -8.90
CA ASN A 74 10.48 2.76 -8.33
C ASN A 74 11.98 3.02 -8.31
N ASP A 75 12.53 3.46 -9.44
CA ASP A 75 13.99 3.52 -9.63
C ASP A 75 14.71 4.34 -8.55
N ARG A 76 14.13 5.44 -8.07
CA ARG A 76 14.74 6.30 -7.04
C ARG A 76 14.51 5.86 -5.60
N LEU A 77 13.64 4.88 -5.37
CA LEU A 77 13.29 4.43 -4.03
C LEU A 77 14.53 3.81 -3.39
N ASN A 78 15.03 4.43 -2.32
CA ASN A 78 16.27 4.00 -1.69
C ASN A 78 16.09 3.41 -0.29
N HIS A 79 14.98 3.72 0.40
CA HIS A 79 14.65 3.10 1.70
C HIS A 79 13.15 2.85 1.87
N ILE A 80 12.83 1.77 2.57
CA ILE A 80 11.48 1.45 3.05
C ILE A 80 11.56 1.17 4.55
N THR A 81 10.74 1.87 5.33
CA THR A 81 10.69 1.74 6.79
C THR A 81 9.26 1.56 7.27
N MET A 82 8.95 0.36 7.76
CA MET A 82 7.69 0.01 8.40
C MET A 82 7.98 -0.79 9.66
N SER A 83 8.69 -0.17 10.60
CA SER A 83 9.27 -0.85 11.77
C SER A 83 8.24 -1.57 12.63
N ASN A 84 7.04 -0.99 12.81
CA ASN A 84 5.98 -1.57 13.66
C ASN A 84 4.97 -2.41 12.87
N LEU A 85 5.23 -2.72 11.59
CA LEU A 85 4.30 -3.52 10.78
C LEU A 85 4.36 -4.96 11.25
N GLN A 86 3.26 -5.48 11.81
CA GLN A 86 3.17 -6.80 12.42
C GLN A 86 2.60 -7.86 11.49
N THR A 87 1.64 -7.49 10.64
CA THR A 87 0.90 -8.48 9.85
C THR A 87 0.57 -7.96 8.46
N ILE A 88 0.84 -8.81 7.46
CA ILE A 88 0.38 -8.67 6.08
C ILE A 88 -0.50 -9.89 5.75
N LEU A 89 -1.77 -9.67 5.42
CA LEU A 89 -2.66 -10.77 5.04
C LEU A 89 -2.56 -11.14 3.55
N GLY A 90 -2.05 -10.24 2.71
CA GLY A 90 -1.72 -10.52 1.31
C GLY A 90 -0.25 -10.84 1.11
N ASP A 91 0.27 -10.50 -0.08
CA ASP A 91 1.68 -10.69 -0.42
C ASP A 91 2.51 -9.45 -0.04
N LEU A 92 3.79 -9.65 0.25
CA LEU A 92 4.79 -8.58 0.27
C LEU A 92 5.63 -8.70 -0.99
N ASP A 93 5.49 -7.75 -1.90
CA ASP A 93 5.99 -7.81 -3.26
C ASP A 93 6.80 -6.55 -3.60
N ILE A 94 8.11 -6.62 -3.38
CA ILE A 94 9.06 -5.52 -3.61
C ILE A 94 10.02 -5.94 -4.71
N GLN A 95 9.89 -5.39 -5.92
CA GLN A 95 10.69 -5.83 -7.07
C GLN A 95 11.19 -4.66 -7.90
N ASP A 96 12.31 -4.83 -8.60
CA ASP A 96 12.78 -3.89 -9.63
C ASP A 96 12.96 -2.44 -9.14
N ASN A 97 13.42 -2.26 -7.90
CA ASN A 97 13.76 -0.95 -7.33
C ASN A 97 15.29 -0.79 -7.31
N GLN A 98 15.88 -0.24 -8.38
CA GLN A 98 17.33 -0.25 -8.63
C GLN A 98 18.17 0.48 -7.58
N ASN A 99 17.62 1.47 -6.88
CA ASN A 99 18.36 2.22 -5.86
C ASN A 99 18.00 1.81 -4.43
N LEU A 100 17.14 0.80 -4.23
CA LEU A 100 16.71 0.37 -2.90
C LEU A 100 17.90 -0.20 -2.15
N LYS A 101 18.22 0.34 -0.97
CA LYS A 101 19.33 -0.11 -0.12
C LYS A 101 18.85 -0.76 1.16
N ASP A 102 17.87 -0.13 1.80
CA ASP A 102 17.47 -0.49 3.15
C ASP A 102 15.98 -0.82 3.22
N LEU A 103 15.68 -2.01 3.76
CA LEU A 103 14.33 -2.47 4.04
C LEU A 103 14.21 -2.79 5.53
N THR A 104 13.32 -2.08 6.23
CA THR A 104 13.15 -2.25 7.68
C THR A 104 11.73 -2.66 8.03
N PHE A 105 11.59 -3.91 8.49
CA PHE A 105 10.34 -4.54 8.92
C PHE A 105 10.56 -5.31 10.23
N ASN A 106 11.07 -4.62 11.25
CA ASN A 106 11.55 -5.24 12.49
C ASN A 106 10.49 -6.11 13.17
N ASP A 107 9.28 -5.57 13.31
CA ASP A 107 8.18 -6.20 14.05
C ASP A 107 7.29 -7.10 13.16
N LEU A 108 7.67 -7.31 11.88
CA LEU A 108 6.86 -8.07 10.94
C LEU A 108 6.90 -9.55 11.27
N GLY A 109 5.87 -9.99 12.00
CA GLY A 109 5.75 -11.37 12.46
C GLY A 109 5.09 -12.31 11.44
N GLN A 110 4.13 -11.83 10.67
CA GLN A 110 3.26 -12.70 9.87
C GLN A 110 2.97 -12.17 8.47
N ILE A 111 3.17 -13.04 7.48
CA ILE A 111 2.74 -12.86 6.09
C ILE A 111 1.87 -14.06 5.71
N GLU A 112 0.59 -13.84 5.43
CA GLU A 112 -0.33 -14.91 4.99
C GLU A 112 -0.20 -15.21 3.49
N GLY A 113 0.29 -14.27 2.69
CA GLY A 113 0.64 -14.48 1.29
C GLY A 113 2.11 -14.89 1.12
N GLY A 114 2.64 -14.62 -0.07
CA GLY A 114 4.04 -14.78 -0.42
C GLY A 114 4.91 -13.58 -0.07
N LEU A 115 6.21 -13.82 0.03
CA LEU A 115 7.25 -12.82 0.22
C LEU A 115 8.12 -12.80 -1.03
N THR A 116 8.12 -11.74 -1.80
CA THR A 116 9.02 -11.57 -2.96
C THR A 116 9.76 -10.26 -2.81
N ILE A 117 11.09 -10.35 -2.69
CA ILE A 117 11.97 -9.18 -2.64
C ILE A 117 13.05 -9.34 -3.70
N SER A 118 13.08 -8.48 -4.71
CA SER A 118 14.15 -8.42 -5.71
C SER A 118 14.67 -6.99 -5.89
N GLY A 119 15.99 -6.84 -6.00
CA GLY A 119 16.63 -5.55 -6.27
C GLY A 119 18.04 -5.41 -5.69
N ASP A 120 18.50 -4.17 -5.58
CA ASP A 120 19.91 -3.84 -5.30
C ASP A 120 20.15 -3.45 -3.83
N PHE A 121 19.45 -4.14 -2.92
CA PHE A 121 19.46 -3.86 -1.49
C PHE A 121 20.65 -4.51 -0.78
N ASN A 122 21.07 -3.84 0.30
CA ASN A 122 22.20 -4.25 1.13
C ASN A 122 21.73 -4.77 2.50
N GLN A 123 20.59 -4.29 2.98
CA GLN A 123 20.05 -4.64 4.30
C GLN A 123 18.55 -4.90 4.24
N ILE A 124 18.15 -6.04 4.81
CA ILE A 124 16.76 -6.36 5.12
C ILE A 124 16.70 -6.73 6.60
N SER A 125 15.84 -6.05 7.36
CA SER A 125 15.53 -6.42 8.74
C SER A 125 14.14 -7.04 8.84
N LEU A 126 14.10 -8.29 9.29
CA LEU A 126 12.91 -9.13 9.49
C LEU A 126 13.07 -9.90 10.81
N SER A 127 13.33 -9.16 11.90
CA SER A 127 13.79 -9.75 13.17
C SER A 127 12.72 -10.62 13.84
N ASP A 128 11.47 -10.18 13.80
CA ASP A 128 10.34 -10.85 14.46
C ASP A 128 9.55 -11.79 13.53
N LEU A 129 10.02 -12.01 12.30
CA LEU A 129 9.32 -12.83 11.31
C LEU A 129 9.21 -14.28 11.78
N ASP A 130 7.97 -14.67 12.11
CA ASP A 130 7.62 -15.98 12.67
C ASP A 130 6.94 -16.87 11.62
N ARG A 131 6.18 -16.28 10.68
CA ARG A 131 5.43 -17.08 9.71
C ARG A 131 5.24 -16.41 8.35
N VAL A 132 5.62 -17.13 7.31
CA VAL A 132 5.26 -16.84 5.91
C VAL A 132 4.53 -18.06 5.33
N GLN A 133 3.25 -17.90 5.01
CA GLN A 133 2.43 -19.01 4.51
C GLN A 133 2.65 -19.29 3.01
N GLY A 134 2.89 -18.27 2.20
CA GLY A 134 3.17 -18.40 0.77
C GLY A 134 4.65 -18.62 0.45
N PRO A 135 5.01 -18.63 -0.85
CA PRO A 135 6.39 -18.79 -1.28
C PRO A 135 7.22 -17.56 -0.91
N ALA A 136 8.45 -17.78 -0.46
CA ALA A 136 9.41 -16.74 -0.14
C ALA A 136 10.58 -16.77 -1.14
N THR A 137 10.75 -15.68 -1.90
CA THR A 137 11.85 -15.51 -2.86
C THR A 137 12.54 -14.18 -2.59
N ILE A 138 13.83 -14.23 -2.25
CA ILE A 138 14.68 -13.06 -2.06
C ILE A 138 15.82 -13.12 -3.07
N HIS A 139 15.99 -12.06 -3.86
CA HIS A 139 17.07 -11.94 -4.83
C HIS A 139 17.73 -10.57 -4.72
N SER A 140 18.98 -10.53 -4.25
CA SER A 140 19.79 -9.30 -4.24
C SER A 140 20.70 -9.28 -5.47
N THR A 141 20.68 -8.26 -6.32
CA THR A 141 21.54 -8.21 -7.52
C THR A 141 22.99 -7.84 -7.21
N THR A 142 23.24 -7.09 -6.13
CA THR A 142 24.55 -6.44 -5.86
C THR A 142 25.50 -7.29 -5.01
N GLY A 143 25.05 -8.43 -4.49
CA GLY A 143 25.88 -9.33 -3.67
C GLY A 143 26.34 -8.74 -2.34
N ALA A 144 25.81 -7.58 -1.95
CA ALA A 144 26.11 -6.89 -0.70
C ALA A 144 25.29 -7.44 0.48
N PHE A 145 24.08 -7.93 0.20
CA PHE A 145 23.25 -8.62 1.17
C PHE A 145 23.70 -10.07 1.38
N ASN A 146 23.52 -10.59 2.59
CA ASN A 146 23.84 -11.98 2.94
C ASN A 146 22.58 -12.69 3.45
N CYS A 147 22.33 -13.89 2.90
CA CYS A 147 21.12 -14.67 3.20
C CYS A 147 21.15 -15.36 4.58
N SER A 148 22.28 -15.43 5.29
CA SER A 148 22.40 -16.22 6.51
C SER A 148 21.40 -15.84 7.61
N SER A 149 20.99 -14.57 7.70
CA SER A 149 19.94 -14.15 8.64
C SER A 149 18.58 -14.77 8.31
N LEU A 150 18.24 -14.93 7.03
CA LEU A 150 16.99 -15.55 6.60
C LEU A 150 17.10 -17.09 6.56
N ASP A 151 18.26 -17.66 6.26
CA ASP A 151 18.49 -19.12 6.34
C ASP A 151 18.26 -19.63 7.78
N ASN A 152 18.61 -18.82 8.79
CA ASN A 152 18.29 -19.12 10.19
C ASN A 152 16.78 -19.13 10.47
N LEU A 153 15.98 -18.33 9.74
CA LEU A 153 14.52 -18.35 9.85
C LEU A 153 13.94 -19.60 9.15
N GLU A 154 14.54 -20.05 8.05
CA GLU A 154 14.21 -21.33 7.43
C GLU A 154 14.45 -22.50 8.40
N GLY A 155 15.59 -22.53 9.09
CA GLY A 155 15.87 -23.53 10.14
C GLY A 155 14.85 -23.54 11.28
N LYS A 156 14.16 -22.42 11.53
CA LYS A 156 13.07 -22.29 12.51
C LYS A 156 11.69 -22.64 11.94
N ASN A 157 11.62 -23.10 10.68
CA ASN A 157 10.36 -23.39 9.97
C ASN A 157 9.45 -22.17 9.86
N VAL A 158 10.01 -20.96 9.70
CA VAL A 158 9.24 -19.72 9.50
C VAL A 158 8.54 -19.72 8.14
N PHE A 159 9.23 -20.17 7.11
CA PHE A 159 8.69 -20.34 5.76
C PHE A 159 7.96 -21.69 5.64
N LYS A 160 6.64 -21.66 5.39
CA LYS A 160 5.81 -22.87 5.38
C LYS A 160 5.78 -23.62 4.04
N THR A 161 6.27 -23.00 2.97
CA THR A 161 6.25 -23.58 1.61
C THR A 161 7.66 -23.66 1.03
N SER A 162 7.98 -22.85 0.01
CA SER A 162 9.30 -22.78 -0.61
C SER A 162 10.02 -21.51 -0.16
N TYR A 163 11.29 -21.65 0.19
CA TYR A 163 12.19 -20.54 0.45
C TYR A 163 13.35 -20.57 -0.56
N SER A 164 13.72 -19.42 -1.10
CA SER A 164 14.89 -19.25 -1.94
C SER A 164 15.49 -17.87 -1.69
N CYS A 165 16.76 -17.83 -1.29
CA CYS A 165 17.51 -16.59 -1.17
C CYS A 165 18.76 -16.70 -2.03
N THR A 166 18.93 -15.75 -2.94
CA THR A 166 20.05 -15.71 -3.88
C THR A 166 20.65 -14.31 -3.91
N THR A 167 21.96 -14.25 -4.12
CA THR A 167 22.67 -12.97 -4.22
C THR A 167 23.46 -12.94 -5.53
N GLY A 168 23.58 -11.76 -6.15
CA GLY A 168 24.29 -11.55 -7.41
C GLY A 168 25.81 -11.54 -7.26
N LYS A 169 26.32 -11.85 -6.07
CA LYS A 169 27.71 -12.24 -5.92
C LYS A 169 27.84 -13.61 -6.57
N ALA A 170 28.73 -13.75 -7.56
CA ALA A 170 29.14 -15.06 -8.04
C ALA A 170 29.74 -15.82 -6.85
N ASP A 171 28.94 -16.69 -6.25
CA ASP A 171 29.31 -17.43 -5.05
C ASP A 171 30.49 -18.34 -5.34
N SER A 172 31.66 -17.89 -4.89
CA SER A 172 32.84 -18.71 -4.69
C SER A 172 32.72 -19.39 -3.32
N SER A 173 31.90 -20.43 -3.28
CA SER A 173 31.82 -21.52 -2.27
C SER A 173 31.63 -21.17 -0.78
N SER A 174 30.43 -21.46 -0.28
CA SER A 174 30.25 -22.25 0.95
C SER A 174 29.11 -23.23 0.70
N GLY A 175 29.46 -24.52 0.65
CA GLY A 175 28.61 -25.59 0.15
C GLY A 175 27.36 -25.84 0.98
N SER A 176 26.25 -26.00 0.27
CA SER A 176 25.21 -27.01 0.52
C SER A 176 24.57 -27.25 -0.86
N ASP A 177 25.06 -28.27 -1.56
CA ASP A 177 24.37 -28.79 -2.73
C ASP A 177 22.99 -29.30 -2.28
N ASP A 178 21.94 -28.52 -2.51
CA ASP A 178 20.62 -29.07 -2.79
C ASP A 178 19.96 -28.28 -3.91
N SER A 179 20.52 -28.39 -5.10
CA SER A 179 19.71 -28.38 -6.31
C SER A 179 18.99 -29.74 -6.43
N GLY A 180 18.02 -29.96 -5.54
CA GLY A 180 17.04 -31.02 -5.61
C GLY A 180 16.02 -30.76 -6.71
N SER A 181 16.46 -30.64 -7.97
CA SER A 181 15.55 -30.86 -9.09
C SER A 181 15.22 -32.36 -9.07
N GLY A 182 14.07 -32.71 -8.50
CA GLY A 182 13.51 -34.05 -8.47
C GLY A 182 13.24 -34.59 -9.88
N GLY A 183 14.30 -34.99 -10.58
CA GLY A 183 14.25 -35.87 -11.73
C GLY A 183 13.79 -37.23 -11.25
N LEU A 184 12.48 -37.50 -11.37
CA LEU A 184 11.93 -38.81 -11.04
C LEU A 184 12.71 -39.90 -11.78
N SER A 185 13.33 -40.78 -10.99
CA SER A 185 13.96 -42.03 -11.42
C SER A 185 13.06 -42.73 -12.44
N THR A 186 13.68 -43.29 -13.48
CA THR A 186 13.01 -43.91 -14.63
C THR A 186 12.01 -45.02 -14.25
N GLY A 187 12.02 -45.50 -13.00
CA GLY A 187 10.99 -46.39 -12.43
C GLY A 187 9.70 -45.72 -11.92
N ALA A 188 9.72 -44.44 -11.52
CA ALA A 188 8.53 -43.72 -10.99
C ALA A 188 7.66 -43.07 -12.08
N LYS A 189 8.23 -42.79 -13.26
CA LYS A 189 7.49 -42.24 -14.41
C LYS A 189 6.51 -43.23 -15.05
N ALA A 190 6.71 -44.54 -14.87
CA ALA A 190 5.82 -45.58 -15.41
C ALA A 190 4.58 -45.85 -14.54
N GLY A 191 4.57 -45.44 -13.25
CA GLY A 191 3.46 -45.71 -12.33
C GLY A 191 2.34 -44.66 -12.33
N ILE A 192 2.64 -43.40 -12.65
CA ILE A 192 1.69 -42.28 -12.51
C ILE A 192 0.74 -42.16 -13.71
N ALA A 193 1.13 -42.66 -14.89
CA ALA A 193 0.28 -42.62 -16.08
C ALA A 193 -0.99 -43.48 -15.94
N VAL A 194 -0.94 -44.58 -15.18
CA VAL A 194 -2.10 -45.47 -14.98
C VAL A 194 -2.99 -44.99 -13.83
N GLY A 195 -2.40 -44.39 -12.79
CA GLY A 195 -3.13 -43.91 -11.61
C GLY A 195 -4.08 -42.74 -11.91
N VAL A 196 -3.65 -41.79 -12.75
CA VAL A 196 -4.47 -40.60 -13.08
C VAL A 196 -5.69 -40.98 -13.90
N VAL A 197 -5.58 -41.97 -14.80
CA VAL A 197 -6.71 -42.43 -15.61
C VAL A 197 -7.79 -43.09 -14.74
N VAL A 198 -7.40 -43.90 -13.75
CA VAL A 198 -8.36 -44.54 -12.84
C VAL A 198 -9.02 -43.51 -11.92
N VAL A 199 -8.28 -42.53 -11.41
CA VAL A 199 -8.82 -41.47 -10.56
C VAL A 199 -9.77 -40.54 -11.34
N VAL A 200 -9.40 -40.13 -12.56
CA VAL A 200 -10.27 -39.32 -13.42
C VAL A 200 -11.54 -40.07 -13.80
N LEU A 201 -11.45 -41.37 -14.13
CA LEU A 201 -12.63 -42.20 -14.40
C LEU A 201 -13.54 -42.33 -13.15
N LEU A 202 -12.97 -42.48 -11.96
CA LEU A 202 -13.75 -42.50 -10.71
C LEU A 202 -14.45 -41.16 -10.44
N PHE A 203 -13.77 -40.03 -10.66
CA PHE A 203 -14.39 -38.71 -10.51
C PHE A 203 -15.51 -38.47 -11.52
N ILE A 204 -15.34 -38.88 -12.78
CA ILE A 204 -16.38 -38.79 -13.81
C ILE A 204 -17.60 -39.65 -13.44
N VAL A 205 -17.38 -40.86 -12.93
CA VAL A 205 -18.47 -41.74 -12.44
C VAL A 205 -19.17 -41.14 -11.22
N LEU A 206 -18.44 -40.55 -10.27
CA LEU A 206 -19.02 -39.87 -9.10
C LEU A 206 -19.85 -38.63 -9.49
N ILE A 207 -19.36 -37.82 -10.43
CA ILE A 207 -20.09 -36.67 -10.96
C ILE A 207 -21.36 -37.14 -11.70
N TRP A 208 -21.25 -38.18 -12.51
CA TRP A 208 -22.41 -38.74 -13.22
C TRP A 208 -23.45 -39.35 -12.26
N VAL A 209 -23.02 -40.08 -11.22
CA VAL A 209 -23.92 -40.64 -10.20
C VAL A 209 -24.58 -39.54 -9.37
N SER A 210 -23.85 -38.48 -9.00
CA SER A 210 -24.40 -37.36 -8.24
C SER A 210 -25.39 -36.53 -9.07
N VAL A 211 -25.13 -36.33 -10.37
CA VAL A 211 -26.10 -35.72 -11.30
C VAL A 211 -27.31 -36.63 -11.52
N ARG A 212 -27.13 -37.95 -11.63
CA ARG A 212 -28.23 -38.91 -11.77
C ARG A 212 -29.08 -39.00 -10.50
N ARG A 213 -28.47 -38.87 -9.32
CA ARG A 213 -29.17 -38.75 -8.02
C ARG A 213 -29.92 -37.42 -7.91
N ARG A 214 -29.33 -36.31 -8.33
CA ARG A 214 -29.99 -34.99 -8.39
C ARG A 214 -31.17 -34.96 -9.36
N LYS A 215 -31.04 -35.58 -10.55
CA LYS A 215 -32.14 -35.71 -11.52
C LYS A 215 -33.28 -36.61 -11.01
N ARG A 216 -32.98 -37.65 -10.22
CA ARG A 216 -34.03 -38.44 -9.53
C ARG A 216 -34.75 -37.62 -8.45
N GLN A 217 -34.07 -36.67 -7.79
CA GLN A 217 -34.68 -35.78 -6.82
C GLN A 217 -35.45 -34.60 -7.44
N GLN A 218 -35.12 -34.16 -8.66
CA GLN A 218 -35.86 -33.10 -9.36
C GLN A 218 -37.25 -33.52 -9.87
N ARG A 219 -37.62 -34.80 -9.80
CA ARG A 219 -39.01 -35.24 -10.00
C ARG A 219 -39.91 -35.08 -8.76
N ARG A 220 -39.42 -34.54 -7.65
CA ARG A 220 -40.21 -34.32 -6.42
C ARG A 220 -40.42 -32.85 -6.01
N LYS A 221 -40.10 -31.88 -6.87
CA LYS A 221 -40.38 -30.45 -6.61
C LYS A 221 -41.10 -29.78 -7.78
N ARG A 222 -42.21 -30.38 -8.23
CA ARG A 222 -43.17 -29.75 -9.15
C ARG A 222 -44.64 -29.91 -8.73
N GLU A 223 -44.90 -30.24 -7.46
CA GLU A 223 -46.27 -30.52 -6.97
C GLU A 223 -46.58 -29.84 -5.63
N SER A 224 -46.04 -28.64 -5.36
CA SER A 224 -46.49 -27.88 -4.18
C SER A 224 -46.46 -26.36 -4.40
N THR A 225 -46.95 -25.91 -5.55
CA THR A 225 -47.36 -24.51 -5.77
C THR A 225 -48.49 -24.49 -6.79
N GLU A 226 -49.54 -25.28 -6.53
CA GLU A 226 -50.77 -25.23 -7.32
C GLU A 226 -51.93 -25.78 -6.46
N GLU A 227 -52.06 -25.36 -5.20
CA GLU A 227 -53.30 -25.48 -4.43
C GLU A 227 -53.34 -24.36 -3.38
N ALA A 228 -53.61 -23.14 -3.84
CA ALA A 228 -54.23 -22.06 -3.07
C ALA A 228 -54.42 -20.85 -4.00
N GLU A 229 -55.35 -20.94 -4.95
CA GLU A 229 -56.32 -19.88 -5.24
C GLU A 229 -57.25 -20.35 -6.38
N LEU A 230 -58.26 -21.17 -6.04
CA LEU A 230 -59.41 -21.34 -6.91
C LEU A 230 -60.66 -21.53 -6.04
N VAL A 231 -61.68 -20.71 -6.35
CA VAL A 231 -63.07 -20.67 -5.84
C VAL A 231 -63.21 -19.99 -4.46
N THR A 232 -63.79 -18.80 -4.34
CA THR A 232 -65.20 -18.41 -4.59
C THR A 232 -65.23 -16.86 -4.56
N VAL A 233 -65.88 -16.07 -5.42
CA VAL A 233 -67.30 -16.00 -5.77
C VAL A 233 -67.44 -15.07 -6.99
N THR A 234 -68.19 -15.48 -8.01
CA THR A 234 -68.85 -14.57 -8.98
C THR A 234 -70.33 -14.90 -9.05
N ALA A 235 -71.20 -13.90 -8.85
CA ALA A 235 -72.56 -13.86 -9.40
C ALA A 235 -73.09 -12.40 -9.47
N THR A 236 -73.28 -11.94 -10.71
CA THR A 236 -73.97 -10.77 -11.29
C THR A 236 -75.49 -10.72 -11.00
N PRO A 237 -76.25 -9.59 -11.20
CA PRO A 237 -76.71 -9.15 -12.55
C PRO A 237 -76.82 -7.61 -12.77
N GLY A 238 -76.69 -7.19 -14.03
CA GLY A 238 -76.73 -5.77 -14.45
C GLY A 238 -78.11 -5.21 -14.82
N LYS A 239 -78.11 -3.95 -15.29
CA LYS A 239 -78.97 -3.41 -16.37
C LYS A 239 -78.61 -1.97 -16.72
N ASP A 240 -79.05 -1.62 -17.92
CA ASP A 240 -78.69 -0.52 -18.82
C ASP A 240 -79.05 0.91 -18.38
N GLU A 241 -78.58 1.89 -19.20
CA GLU A 241 -79.30 3.08 -19.69
C GLU A 241 -78.62 4.47 -19.43
N LYS A 242 -77.87 4.94 -20.46
CA LYS A 242 -78.05 6.23 -21.18
C LYS A 242 -77.28 7.53 -20.79
N SER A 243 -76.22 7.79 -21.59
CA SER A 243 -75.94 9.01 -22.43
C SER A 243 -75.59 10.39 -21.79
N PRO A 244 -75.07 11.39 -22.56
CA PRO A 244 -73.76 11.50 -23.25
C PRO A 244 -73.14 12.95 -23.08
N PRO A 245 -72.37 13.52 -24.04
CA PRO A 245 -70.94 13.37 -24.42
C PRO A 245 -70.13 14.65 -24.03
N ASP A 246 -68.82 14.87 -24.28
CA ASP A 246 -68.21 15.01 -25.61
C ASP A 246 -66.69 15.37 -25.55
N SER A 247 -66.00 14.90 -26.59
CA SER A 247 -64.76 15.35 -27.28
C SER A 247 -63.41 15.61 -26.57
N THR A 248 -62.48 14.68 -26.82
CA THR A 248 -61.02 14.90 -27.05
C THR A 248 -60.81 15.71 -28.36
N PRO A 249 -59.76 16.54 -28.53
CA PRO A 249 -58.47 16.03 -29.04
C PRO A 249 -57.19 16.78 -28.53
N SER A 250 -56.06 16.08 -28.53
CA SER A 250 -54.68 16.64 -28.63
C SER A 250 -54.43 17.20 -30.06
N PRO A 251 -53.40 17.99 -30.45
CA PRO A 251 -52.00 17.98 -29.95
C PRO A 251 -51.21 19.34 -29.98
N ARG A 252 -49.97 19.26 -29.48
CA ARG A 252 -48.71 20.05 -29.70
C ARG A 252 -48.77 21.33 -30.58
N ASP A 253 -48.09 22.39 -30.14
CA ASP A 253 -46.98 23.03 -30.89
C ASP A 253 -46.24 24.15 -30.11
N VAL A 254 -45.03 24.43 -30.59
CA VAL A 254 -43.93 25.21 -29.99
C VAL A 254 -43.84 26.65 -30.56
N ASP A 255 -43.26 27.55 -29.76
CA ASP A 255 -42.46 28.75 -30.10
C ASP A 255 -43.05 30.21 -30.10
N LYS A 256 -42.33 31.05 -29.32
CA LYS A 256 -41.92 32.48 -29.52
C LYS A 256 -42.92 33.65 -29.43
N ASN A 257 -42.63 34.62 -28.53
CA ASN A 257 -42.01 35.94 -28.84
C ASN A 257 -42.41 37.11 -27.87
N VAL A 258 -41.41 37.64 -27.15
CA VAL A 258 -41.03 39.04 -26.80
C VAL A 258 -42.05 40.17 -26.47
N SER A 259 -41.77 40.80 -25.31
CA SER A 259 -41.89 42.20 -24.80
C SER A 259 -43.13 43.08 -25.00
N ARG A 260 -43.54 43.71 -23.88
CA ARG A 260 -43.75 45.17 -23.76
C ARG A 260 -43.70 45.65 -22.28
N LYS A 261 -42.82 46.62 -22.01
CA LYS A 261 -42.88 47.64 -20.90
C LYS A 261 -43.88 48.75 -21.33
N PRO A 262 -44.18 49.85 -20.58
CA PRO A 262 -43.76 50.28 -19.23
C PRO A 262 -44.89 50.91 -18.35
N LEU A 263 -44.60 51.24 -17.08
CA LEU A 263 -44.83 52.57 -16.44
C LEU A 263 -44.41 52.56 -14.95
N SER A 264 -43.61 53.55 -14.55
CA SER A 264 -43.47 54.09 -13.17
C SER A 264 -44.04 55.53 -13.21
N PRO A 265 -44.35 56.21 -12.07
CA PRO A 265 -43.32 56.91 -11.27
C PRO A 265 -43.67 57.08 -9.75
N ASP A 266 -42.69 57.06 -8.83
CA ASP A 266 -41.98 58.16 -8.11
C ASP A 266 -42.51 58.58 -6.71
N SER A 267 -41.57 58.64 -5.75
CA SER A 267 -41.34 59.67 -4.70
C SER A 267 -40.66 59.00 -3.49
N GLN A 268 -39.33 58.98 -3.36
CA GLN A 268 -38.38 60.01 -2.92
C GLN A 268 -38.59 60.57 -1.50
N VAL A 269 -37.64 60.25 -0.60
CA VAL A 269 -37.01 61.23 0.33
C VAL A 269 -35.52 60.89 0.45
N ARG A 270 -34.67 61.92 0.29
CA ARG A 270 -33.20 61.90 0.37
C ARG A 270 -32.71 62.75 1.57
N VAL A 271 -31.72 62.21 2.28
CA VAL A 271 -30.38 62.78 2.60
C VAL A 271 -30.23 63.81 3.73
N THR A 272 -29.37 63.45 4.69
CA THR A 272 -28.14 64.12 5.26
C THR A 272 -27.94 63.56 6.69
N SER A 273 -26.78 63.24 7.26
CA SER A 273 -25.35 63.49 6.99
C SER A 273 -24.47 62.62 7.92
N ASP A 274 -23.46 61.93 7.35
CA ASP A 274 -22.06 61.80 7.83
C ASP A 274 -21.67 61.06 9.14
N PRO A 275 -20.39 60.61 9.29
CA PRO A 275 -20.08 59.17 9.35
C PRO A 275 -19.12 58.75 10.49
N SER A 276 -19.27 57.53 11.03
CA SER A 276 -18.15 56.84 11.70
C SER A 276 -18.46 55.38 12.02
N LEU A 277 -17.49 54.50 11.73
CA LEU A 277 -17.31 53.12 12.20
C LEU A 277 -18.07 51.99 11.47
N TYR A 278 -17.63 51.68 10.26
CA TYR A 278 -17.60 50.28 9.79
C TYR A 278 -16.16 49.79 9.71
N SER A 279 -15.88 48.78 10.53
CA SER A 279 -14.68 47.95 10.50
C SER A 279 -14.57 47.23 9.15
N GLN A 280 -13.47 47.50 8.44
CA GLN A 280 -13.05 46.75 7.27
C GLN A 280 -11.64 46.14 7.47
N PRO A 281 -11.31 45.12 6.65
CA PRO A 281 -10.48 43.98 7.03
C PRO A 281 -8.97 44.22 6.91
N ARG A 282 -8.20 43.46 7.68
CA ARG A 282 -6.74 43.50 7.74
C ARG A 282 -6.12 42.87 6.48
N ALA A 283 -5.55 43.70 5.62
CA ALA A 283 -4.60 43.30 4.58
C ALA A 283 -3.21 42.99 5.22
N PRO A 284 -2.36 42.16 4.57
CA PRO A 284 -1.12 41.65 5.15
C PRO A 284 -0.06 42.75 5.29
N ALA A 285 0.62 42.74 6.45
CA ALA A 285 1.74 43.63 6.73
C ALA A 285 2.94 43.29 5.84
N TRP A 286 3.56 44.33 5.30
CA TRP A 286 4.89 44.26 4.67
C TRP A 286 5.94 43.75 5.68
N PRO A 287 6.98 43.03 5.22
CA PRO A 287 8.08 42.61 6.08
C PRO A 287 8.88 43.83 6.56
N PRO A 288 9.35 43.86 7.81
CA PRO A 288 10.23 44.92 8.28
C PRO A 288 11.61 44.83 7.60
N SER A 289 12.18 46.01 7.38
CA SER A 289 13.53 46.25 6.86
C SER A 289 14.61 45.55 7.70
N GLU A 290 15.51 44.85 7.03
CA GLU A 290 16.78 44.36 7.59
C GLU A 290 17.64 45.54 8.04
N ALA A 291 17.58 45.88 9.32
CA ALA A 291 18.48 46.85 9.92
C ALA A 291 18.67 46.58 11.42
N GLU A 292 18.78 45.32 11.84
CA GLU A 292 19.38 45.00 13.15
C GLU A 292 19.78 43.52 13.22
N VAL A 293 20.76 43.16 12.40
CA VAL A 293 21.53 41.93 12.63
C VAL A 293 22.78 42.34 13.40
N PRO A 294 22.99 41.86 14.63
CA PRO A 294 24.25 42.12 15.34
C PRO A 294 25.39 41.54 14.51
N MET A 295 26.29 42.43 14.08
CA MET A 295 27.47 42.06 13.31
C MET A 295 28.28 41.03 14.10
N LEU A 296 28.39 39.81 13.57
CA LEU A 296 29.44 38.91 14.01
C LEU A 296 30.77 39.55 13.59
N ASP A 297 31.58 39.91 14.58
CA ASP A 297 32.97 40.31 14.44
C ASP A 297 33.71 39.22 13.65
N SER A 298 33.87 39.47 12.35
CA SER A 298 34.72 38.67 11.49
C SER A 298 36.15 39.04 11.85
N GLY A 299 36.68 38.35 12.86
CA GLY A 299 38.10 38.30 13.11
C GLY A 299 38.83 38.04 11.78
N THR A 300 39.85 38.84 11.54
CA THR A 300 40.71 38.88 10.35
C THR A 300 40.94 37.51 9.72
N VAL A 301 40.33 37.27 8.56
CA VAL A 301 40.69 36.19 7.65
C VAL A 301 41.93 36.64 6.88
N PHE A 302 43.08 36.05 7.18
CA PHE A 302 44.26 36.18 6.33
C PHE A 302 44.08 35.30 5.10
N GLU A 303 43.81 35.90 3.95
CA GLU A 303 43.97 35.23 2.66
C GLU A 303 45.46 34.99 2.40
N VAL A 304 45.85 33.72 2.32
CA VAL A 304 47.21 33.32 1.97
C VAL A 304 47.32 33.30 0.45
N GLY A 305 48.01 34.29 -0.13
CA GLY A 305 48.38 34.28 -1.54
C GLY A 305 49.26 33.05 -1.87
N PRO A 306 49.24 32.55 -3.12
CA PRO A 306 49.94 31.33 -3.48
C PRO A 306 51.44 31.60 -3.49
N GLY A 307 52.14 31.10 -2.48
CA GLY A 307 53.60 31.05 -2.47
C GLY A 307 54.26 31.45 -1.16
N GLN A 308 54.11 30.65 -0.10
CA GLN A 308 55.18 30.42 0.86
C GLN A 308 54.91 29.18 1.76
N PRO A 309 55.96 28.48 2.23
CA PRO A 309 55.84 27.19 2.91
C PRO A 309 55.21 27.34 4.31
N ARG A 310 54.26 26.46 4.66
CA ARG A 310 53.64 26.41 5.99
C ARG A 310 54.65 25.91 7.04
N PRO A 311 54.78 26.56 8.21
CA PRO A 311 55.49 25.98 9.33
C PRO A 311 54.68 24.80 9.94
N PRO A 312 55.34 23.78 10.50
CA PRO A 312 54.68 22.59 11.01
C PRO A 312 53.84 22.90 12.25
N THR A 313 52.54 22.59 12.19
CA THR A 313 51.66 22.60 13.35
C THR A 313 51.92 21.37 14.21
N PRO A 314 52.09 21.49 15.55
CA PRO A 314 52.22 20.33 16.42
C PRO A 314 50.89 19.58 16.52
N ILE A 315 50.95 18.26 16.38
CA ILE A 315 49.83 17.33 16.59
C ILE A 315 49.59 17.24 18.10
N TYR A 316 48.37 17.55 18.54
CA TYR A 316 47.92 17.25 19.90
C TYR A 316 47.20 15.90 19.88
N GLU A 317 47.86 14.87 20.41
CA GLU A 317 47.22 13.58 20.70
C GLU A 317 46.34 13.74 21.94
N LEU A 318 45.04 13.47 21.78
CA LEU A 318 44.10 13.35 22.89
C LEU A 318 44.31 11.96 23.50
N ASP A 319 45.00 11.92 24.63
CA ASP A 319 45.19 10.74 25.48
C ASP A 319 43.83 10.27 26.02
N GLY A 320 43.28 9.23 25.38
CA GLY A 320 42.10 8.52 25.84
C GLY A 320 42.48 7.65 27.02
N GLY A 321 42.35 8.19 28.24
CA GLY A 321 42.67 7.50 29.48
C GLY A 321 42.09 6.10 29.57
N GLY A 322 42.98 5.11 29.63
CA GLY A 322 42.66 3.73 29.98
C GLY A 322 42.34 3.62 31.47
N MET A 323 41.12 3.20 31.80
CA MET A 323 40.76 2.84 33.17
C MET A 323 41.28 1.43 33.48
N SER A 324 42.02 1.36 34.57
CA SER A 324 42.79 0.25 35.09
C SER A 324 41.96 -0.95 35.56
N ASN A 325 42.36 -2.12 35.08
CA ASN A 325 42.77 -3.30 35.86
C ASN A 325 42.31 -3.37 37.34
N HIS A 326 41.28 -4.17 37.60
CA HIS A 326 41.19 -4.89 38.87
C HIS A 326 41.84 -6.27 38.71
N GLN A 327 43.01 -6.40 39.36
CA GLN A 327 43.65 -7.69 39.65
C GLN A 327 42.82 -8.46 40.68
N GLN A 328 42.64 -9.75 40.45
CA GLN A 328 42.61 -10.74 41.52
C GLN A 328 43.41 -11.98 41.07
N ALA A 329 44.13 -12.55 42.02
CA ALA A 329 45.14 -13.58 41.84
C ALA A 329 44.75 -14.88 42.57
N ILE A 330 45.54 -15.94 42.31
CA ILE A 330 45.75 -17.16 43.13
C ILE A 330 44.71 -18.28 42.83
N ASN A 331 45.02 -19.57 42.58
CA ASN A 331 46.23 -20.38 42.74
C ASN A 331 46.19 -21.59 41.77
N HIS A 332 47.37 -22.05 41.34
CA HIS A 332 47.60 -23.44 40.94
C HIS A 332 48.44 -24.12 42.01
N SER A 333 47.98 -25.29 42.47
CA SER A 333 48.80 -26.34 43.08
C SER A 333 48.18 -27.68 42.72
#